data_AF-A0A1A8LEB9-F1
#
_entry.id   AF-A0A1A8LEB9-F1
#
_cell.length_a   1.000
_cell.length_b   1.000
_cell.length_c   1.000
_cell.angle_alpha   90.00
_cell.angle_beta   90.00
_cell.angle_gamma   90.00
#
_symmetry.space_group_name_H-M   'P 1'
#
loop_
_entity.id
_entity.type
_entity.pdbx_description
1 polymer ?
#
loop_
_entity_poly.entity_id
_entity_poly.type
_entity_poly.pdbx_seq_one_letter_code
_entity_poly.pdbx_strand_id
1 'polypeptide(L)'
;EEEEEEEVKDRSLPRGTVWLDVESMREAAHWLPWRPDKAKGQSEEDCEDPDRQVLFDDIGSSLIVLSSSELQFQLLLKFLSFLGLPVDSVISSPPCQPGLLLENLSLLTQGNDLQRPLTSYELPDLGMNSVGHMTTLQGVRKWTGLGKQGEKFLTNVFGIIQPVLPPHHRGFLSLSWIRYEKLKVLRCLHSGNKKRLRSQGKSSKRVAKRLLKEPDNRSSLVLWREYAHLEWILGNLDEARKVFSTATAMGGTKGPSGPSLCELCLLWSQLEAEDGAKGQTGQHTDATTSPAVCVLTQLAEGTSSQSISPVSILKARRSYEQALSSSLSTLDQNIQNLQSDRKGSKEDLQEEKLMLRGLVGCYALFQYLTVGIQAAFTIYSQARDKMEELHRKRAPDSVKPGGMEASFPAADSSLTDRRLASECEALAVQQVALLRFHNNISVFPLVTLRQTLTSALSAWPSSAPLWCIYLQLENHYHSAGRARRFFHAVTRDNSSVTPRLFAIVAEQQRKQLVDAAQRSCCFDKPLPVLPENGLSNRIRGLFESAIATEMGAHCPLLWRMYVHFLMSEGKADKARGIFYKGLQNIPWAKGLYMDAVQMFPEHLQEFIDLMTEKELRLRLPLEELDILLED
;
A
#
# COMPACT_ATOMS: atom_id res chain seq x y z
N GLU A 1 -10.25 -28.39 -13.76
CA GLU A 1 -10.05 -27.24 -12.85
C GLU A 1 -11.31 -26.39 -12.64
N GLU A 2 -12.33 -26.45 -13.51
CA GLU A 2 -13.67 -25.85 -13.28
C GLU A 2 -14.63 -26.81 -12.54
N GLU A 3 -14.21 -28.05 -12.24
CA GLU A 3 -15.04 -29.09 -11.59
C GLU A 3 -14.68 -29.34 -10.11
N GLU A 4 -13.71 -28.63 -9.53
CA GLU A 4 -13.46 -28.70 -8.08
C GLU A 4 -14.33 -27.71 -7.28
N GLU A 5 -15.32 -27.06 -7.93
CA GLU A 5 -15.93 -25.81 -7.44
C GLU A 5 -17.04 -25.98 -6.39
N GLU A 6 -17.49 -27.20 -6.06
CA GLU A 6 -18.62 -27.38 -5.12
C GLU A 6 -18.43 -28.48 -4.06
N GLU A 7 -17.36 -29.27 -4.12
CA GLU A 7 -17.20 -30.36 -3.16
C GLU A 7 -16.76 -29.83 -1.78
N VAL A 8 -17.57 -30.13 -0.76
CA VAL A 8 -17.20 -29.96 0.65
C VAL A 8 -15.96 -30.83 0.89
N LYS A 9 -14.80 -30.17 1.04
CA LYS A 9 -13.49 -30.85 1.15
C LYS A 9 -13.39 -31.79 2.35
N ASP A 10 -14.12 -31.48 3.42
CA ASP A 10 -14.16 -32.29 4.63
C ASP A 10 -15.47 -32.07 5.39
N ARG A 11 -16.39 -33.03 5.28
CA ARG A 11 -17.70 -33.00 5.94
C ARG A 11 -17.64 -33.28 7.45
N SER A 12 -16.47 -33.68 7.97
CA SER A 12 -16.29 -33.91 9.42
C SER A 12 -16.07 -32.62 10.21
N LEU A 13 -15.89 -31.50 9.52
CA LEU A 13 -15.67 -30.19 10.14
C LEU A 13 -16.97 -29.63 10.76
N PRO A 14 -16.86 -28.76 11.79
CA PRO A 14 -18.01 -28.07 12.34
C PRO A 14 -18.81 -27.32 11.28
N ARG A 15 -20.15 -27.32 11.40
CA ARG A 15 -21.09 -26.68 10.45
C ARG A 15 -20.67 -25.26 10.04
N GLY A 16 -20.30 -24.41 11.00
CA GLY A 16 -19.83 -23.04 10.72
C GLY A 16 -18.53 -22.97 9.91
N THR A 17 -17.62 -23.92 10.08
CA THR A 17 -16.38 -24.00 9.30
C THR A 17 -16.66 -24.38 7.85
N VAL A 18 -17.53 -25.37 7.64
CA VAL A 18 -17.96 -25.77 6.29
C VAL A 18 -18.65 -24.59 5.60
N TRP A 19 -19.56 -23.91 6.29
CA TRP A 19 -20.22 -22.71 5.78
C TRP A 19 -19.21 -21.63 5.36
N LEU A 20 -18.25 -21.28 6.23
CA LEU A 20 -17.23 -20.28 5.93
C LEU A 20 -16.41 -20.65 4.69
N ASP A 21 -16.05 -21.92 4.54
CA ASP A 21 -15.23 -22.40 3.43
C ASP A 21 -15.97 -22.34 2.10
N VAL A 22 -17.23 -22.79 2.06
CA VAL A 22 -18.10 -22.78 0.88
C VAL A 22 -18.53 -21.36 0.53
N GLU A 23 -18.99 -20.57 1.50
CA GLU A 23 -19.34 -19.15 1.32
C GLU A 23 -18.18 -18.37 0.70
N SER A 24 -16.97 -18.51 1.28
CA SER A 24 -15.77 -17.84 0.76
C SER A 24 -15.33 -18.38 -0.60
N MET A 25 -15.63 -19.65 -0.91
CA MET A 25 -15.34 -20.26 -2.21
C MET A 25 -16.25 -19.70 -3.29
N ARG A 26 -17.58 -19.75 -3.05
CA ARG A 26 -18.59 -19.27 -3.97
C ARG A 26 -18.49 -17.76 -4.17
N GLU A 27 -18.16 -16.98 -3.14
CA GLU A 27 -17.90 -15.54 -3.29
C GLU A 27 -16.74 -15.27 -4.26
N ALA A 28 -15.72 -16.14 -4.27
CA ALA A 28 -14.58 -16.03 -5.18
C ALA A 28 -14.85 -16.58 -6.58
N ALA A 29 -15.70 -17.60 -6.70
CA ALA A 29 -16.07 -18.21 -7.98
C ALA A 29 -17.16 -17.41 -8.70
N HIS A 30 -18.19 -16.93 -7.98
CA HIS A 30 -19.38 -16.26 -8.51
C HIS A 30 -19.20 -14.74 -8.55
N TRP A 31 -18.04 -14.31 -9.06
CA TRP A 31 -17.62 -12.91 -9.06
C TRP A 31 -18.43 -12.02 -10.01
N LEU A 32 -19.01 -12.60 -11.06
CA LEU A 32 -19.83 -11.90 -12.05
C LEU A 32 -21.32 -12.25 -11.91
N PRO A 33 -22.22 -11.32 -12.30
CA PRO A 33 -23.63 -11.64 -12.50
C PRO A 33 -23.78 -12.86 -13.39
N TRP A 34 -24.72 -13.73 -13.03
CA TRP A 34 -25.04 -14.91 -13.82
C TRP A 34 -25.72 -14.48 -15.12
N ARG A 35 -25.40 -15.14 -16.22
CA ARG A 35 -26.03 -14.92 -17.52
C ARG A 35 -26.33 -16.26 -18.18
N PRO A 36 -27.51 -16.44 -18.78
CA PRO A 36 -27.87 -17.70 -19.41
C PRO A 36 -26.98 -17.94 -20.64
N ASP A 37 -26.40 -19.15 -20.72
CA ASP A 37 -25.70 -19.59 -21.92
C ASP A 37 -26.70 -20.11 -22.95
N LYS A 38 -27.04 -19.25 -23.92
CA LYS A 38 -27.94 -19.59 -25.03
C LYS A 38 -27.43 -20.77 -25.85
N ALA A 39 -26.12 -21.03 -25.89
CA ALA A 39 -25.57 -22.17 -26.62
C ALA A 39 -25.85 -23.51 -25.91
N LYS A 40 -26.04 -23.47 -24.58
CA LYS A 40 -26.43 -24.62 -23.77
C LYS A 40 -27.94 -24.74 -23.56
N GLY A 41 -28.73 -23.87 -24.19
CA GLY A 41 -30.19 -23.84 -24.04
C GLY A 41 -30.67 -23.29 -22.70
N GLN A 42 -29.80 -22.60 -21.95
CA GLN A 42 -30.16 -22.02 -20.65
C GLN A 42 -31.03 -20.77 -20.84
N SER A 43 -31.96 -20.60 -19.91
CA SER A 43 -32.89 -19.49 -19.74
C SER A 43 -32.65 -18.81 -18.41
N GLU A 44 -33.24 -17.63 -18.19
CA GLU A 44 -33.15 -16.94 -16.89
C GLU A 44 -33.72 -17.76 -15.73
N GLU A 45 -34.55 -18.78 -16.00
CA GLU A 45 -35.09 -19.66 -14.96
C GLU A 45 -34.06 -20.69 -14.44
N ASP A 46 -32.94 -20.89 -15.15
CA ASP A 46 -31.90 -21.87 -14.81
C ASP A 46 -30.84 -21.33 -13.83
N CYS A 47 -31.08 -20.17 -13.22
CA CYS A 47 -30.12 -19.60 -12.26
C CYS A 47 -30.42 -20.07 -10.84
N GLU A 48 -29.46 -20.77 -10.25
CA GLU A 48 -29.56 -21.33 -8.90
C GLU A 48 -29.44 -20.28 -7.78
N ASP A 49 -28.75 -19.16 -8.04
CA ASP A 49 -28.55 -18.04 -7.10
C ASP A 49 -29.21 -16.78 -7.69
N PRO A 50 -30.47 -16.47 -7.29
CA PRO A 50 -31.22 -15.35 -7.87
C PRO A 50 -30.57 -13.99 -7.61
N ASP A 51 -29.80 -13.83 -6.54
CA ASP A 51 -29.03 -12.60 -6.28
C ASP A 51 -27.94 -12.38 -7.34
N ARG A 52 -27.61 -13.38 -8.17
CA ARG A 52 -26.67 -13.20 -9.31
C ARG A 52 -27.35 -12.66 -10.53
N GLN A 53 -28.67 -12.65 -10.59
CA GLN A 53 -29.41 -12.00 -11.65
C GLN A 53 -29.49 -10.52 -11.33
N VAL A 54 -28.92 -9.71 -12.23
CA VAL A 54 -28.97 -8.26 -12.11
C VAL A 54 -29.84 -7.76 -13.24
N LEU A 55 -31.03 -7.29 -12.89
CA LEU A 55 -32.00 -6.73 -13.82
C LEU A 55 -31.67 -5.27 -14.09
N PHE A 56 -32.19 -4.75 -15.20
CA PHE A 56 -32.01 -3.33 -15.51
C PHE A 56 -32.65 -2.43 -14.45
N ASP A 57 -33.78 -2.84 -13.87
CA ASP A 57 -34.48 -2.06 -12.84
C ASP A 57 -33.65 -1.90 -11.57
N ASP A 58 -32.78 -2.87 -11.25
CA ASP A 58 -31.87 -2.80 -10.09
C ASP A 58 -30.81 -1.71 -10.24
N ILE A 59 -30.37 -1.46 -11.48
CA ILE A 59 -29.27 -0.52 -11.77
C ILE A 59 -29.74 0.78 -12.40
N GLY A 60 -30.93 0.80 -13.01
CA GLY A 60 -31.40 1.87 -13.89
C GLY A 60 -31.45 3.23 -13.21
N SER A 61 -31.92 3.26 -11.96
CA SER A 61 -31.96 4.47 -11.12
C SER A 61 -30.58 5.00 -10.72
N SER A 62 -29.55 4.14 -10.76
CA SER A 62 -28.16 4.45 -10.42
C SER A 62 -27.30 4.80 -11.64
N LEU A 63 -27.83 4.64 -12.86
CA LEU A 63 -27.11 4.99 -14.08
C LEU A 63 -27.01 6.52 -14.22
N ILE A 64 -25.79 7.02 -14.21
CA ILE A 64 -25.48 8.43 -14.43
C ILE A 64 -24.66 8.61 -15.71
N VAL A 65 -24.86 9.73 -16.39
CA VAL A 65 -24.07 10.11 -17.57
C VAL A 65 -23.08 11.19 -17.16
N LEU A 66 -21.78 10.89 -17.31
CA LEU A 66 -20.72 11.86 -17.09
C LEU A 66 -20.34 12.52 -18.42
N SER A 67 -20.51 13.84 -18.53
CA SER A 67 -20.15 14.59 -19.73
C SER A 67 -18.67 15.03 -19.76
N SER A 68 -18.02 15.12 -18.61
CA SER A 68 -16.61 15.53 -18.50
C SER A 68 -15.66 14.35 -18.70
N SER A 69 -14.73 14.47 -19.65
CA SER A 69 -13.68 13.47 -19.89
C SER A 69 -12.79 13.25 -18.66
N GLU A 70 -12.56 14.28 -17.87
CA GLU A 70 -11.77 14.21 -16.64
C GLU A 70 -12.50 13.39 -15.57
N LEU A 71 -13.80 13.65 -15.37
CA LEU A 71 -14.59 12.88 -14.41
C LEU A 71 -14.76 11.42 -14.84
N GLN A 72 -14.87 11.16 -16.14
CA GLN A 72 -14.87 9.79 -16.68
C GLN A 72 -13.56 9.06 -16.36
N PHE A 73 -12.42 9.73 -16.54
CA PHE A 73 -11.11 9.17 -16.23
C PHE A 73 -10.94 8.94 -14.72
N GLN A 74 -11.32 9.91 -13.87
CA GLN A 74 -11.31 9.75 -12.42
C GLN A 74 -12.21 8.61 -11.96
N LEU A 75 -13.42 8.48 -12.50
CA LEU A 75 -14.31 7.35 -12.19
C LEU A 75 -13.67 6.02 -12.56
N LEU A 76 -13.02 5.93 -13.72
CA LEU A 76 -12.28 4.74 -14.14
C LEU A 76 -11.15 4.41 -13.16
N LEU A 77 -10.34 5.40 -12.77
CA LEU A 77 -9.27 5.22 -11.80
C LEU A 77 -9.80 4.77 -10.43
N LYS A 78 -10.93 5.32 -9.99
CA LYS A 78 -11.63 4.91 -8.76
C LYS A 78 -12.17 3.49 -8.86
N PHE A 79 -12.72 3.12 -10.01
CA PHE A 79 -13.20 1.77 -10.27
C PHE A 79 -12.05 0.76 -10.23
N LEU A 80 -10.91 1.05 -10.86
CA LEU A 80 -9.72 0.21 -10.79
C LEU A 80 -9.21 0.09 -9.35
N SER A 81 -9.15 1.20 -8.61
CA SER A 81 -8.80 1.22 -7.20
C SER A 81 -9.79 0.41 -6.34
N PHE A 82 -11.09 0.45 -6.66
CA PHE A 82 -12.15 -0.35 -6.03
C PHE A 82 -11.99 -1.85 -6.30
N LEU A 83 -11.59 -2.24 -7.51
CA LEU A 83 -11.21 -3.63 -7.81
C LEU A 83 -9.87 -4.02 -7.17
N GLY A 84 -9.19 -3.07 -6.55
CA GLY A 84 -7.95 -3.29 -5.85
C GLY A 84 -6.70 -3.13 -6.70
N LEU A 85 -6.78 -2.58 -7.91
CA LEU A 85 -5.59 -2.27 -8.69
C LEU A 85 -4.88 -1.04 -8.09
N PRO A 86 -3.53 -1.02 -8.07
CA PRO A 86 -2.77 0.12 -7.60
C PRO A 86 -2.84 1.27 -8.60
N VAL A 87 -3.47 2.37 -8.18
CA VAL A 87 -3.62 3.62 -8.93
C VAL A 87 -2.89 4.76 -8.19
N ASP A 88 -2.44 5.79 -8.91
CA ASP A 88 -1.81 6.97 -8.28
C ASP A 88 -2.79 7.63 -7.29
N SER A 89 -2.42 7.66 -6.01
CA SER A 89 -3.25 8.18 -4.92
C SER A 89 -3.52 9.68 -5.02
N VAL A 90 -2.65 10.42 -5.72
CA VAL A 90 -2.79 11.87 -5.93
C VAL A 90 -3.99 12.17 -6.83
N ILE A 91 -4.18 11.34 -7.87
CA ILE A 91 -5.28 11.46 -8.83
C ILE A 91 -6.58 10.86 -8.24
N SER A 92 -6.45 10.06 -7.17
CA SER A 92 -7.52 9.23 -6.61
C SER A 92 -7.90 9.57 -5.15
N SER A 93 -7.96 10.84 -4.70
CA SER A 93 -8.35 11.17 -3.29
C SER A 93 -9.12 12.51 -3.19
N PRO A 94 -10.07 12.83 -2.24
CA PRO A 94 -11.06 12.08 -1.41
C PRO A 94 -12.50 12.75 -1.34
N PRO A 95 -13.45 12.38 -0.42
CA PRO A 95 -13.40 12.82 1.00
C PRO A 95 -13.38 11.70 2.07
N CYS A 96 -13.72 10.45 1.77
CA CYS A 96 -13.68 9.37 2.75
C CYS A 96 -12.80 8.22 2.25
N GLN A 97 -11.50 8.24 2.58
CA GLN A 97 -10.74 6.99 2.64
C GLN A 97 -10.51 6.56 4.09
N PRO A 98 -11.54 5.99 4.73
CA PRO A 98 -11.33 4.97 5.75
C PRO A 98 -11.89 3.58 5.38
N GLY A 99 -12.74 3.47 4.35
CA GLY A 99 -13.59 2.28 4.17
C GLY A 99 -12.96 1.05 3.49
N LEU A 100 -12.18 1.21 2.42
CA LEU A 100 -11.71 0.07 1.60
C LEU A 100 -10.30 -0.41 1.92
N LEU A 101 -9.49 0.42 2.58
CA LEU A 101 -8.07 0.14 2.85
C LEU A 101 -7.80 -0.61 4.16
N LEU A 102 -8.82 -0.76 5.00
CA LEU A 102 -8.70 -1.30 6.35
C LEU A 102 -9.55 -2.57 6.51
N GLU A 103 -9.32 -3.56 5.66
CA GLU A 103 -9.67 -4.95 5.97
C GLU A 103 -8.45 -5.87 6.01
N ASN A 104 -7.28 -5.36 5.59
CA ASN A 104 -6.09 -6.17 5.45
C ASN A 104 -5.14 -5.97 6.64
N LEU A 105 -5.09 -6.96 7.54
CA LEU A 105 -4.12 -7.00 8.65
C LEU A 105 -2.67 -6.96 8.16
N SER A 106 -2.40 -7.36 6.91
CA SER A 106 -1.04 -7.42 6.35
C SER A 106 -0.34 -6.07 6.42
N LEU A 107 -1.04 -4.97 6.14
CA LEU A 107 -0.49 -3.62 6.15
C LEU A 107 0.07 -3.21 7.52
N LEU A 108 -0.50 -3.78 8.60
CA LEU A 108 -0.12 -3.48 9.97
C LEU A 108 0.89 -4.49 10.54
N THR A 109 0.86 -5.74 10.06
CA THR A 109 1.58 -6.86 10.67
C THR A 109 2.72 -7.40 9.83
N GLN A 110 2.72 -7.20 8.50
CA GLN A 110 3.86 -7.52 7.65
C GLN A 110 4.96 -6.49 7.90
N GLY A 111 6.00 -6.90 8.61
CA GLY A 111 7.22 -6.11 8.69
C GLY A 111 7.82 -5.88 7.29
N ASN A 112 8.42 -4.71 7.06
CA ASN A 112 9.18 -4.42 5.85
C ASN A 112 10.19 -5.53 5.53
N ASP A 113 10.30 -5.85 4.24
CA ASP A 113 11.30 -6.76 3.69
C ASP A 113 12.72 -6.29 4.08
N LEU A 114 13.36 -7.05 4.98
CA LEU A 114 14.74 -6.80 5.40
C LEU A 114 15.73 -6.94 4.23
N GLN A 115 15.34 -7.61 3.14
CA GLN A 115 16.18 -7.79 1.97
C GLN A 115 16.19 -6.58 1.03
N ARG A 116 15.25 -5.64 1.19
CA ARG A 116 15.03 -4.47 0.32
C ARG A 116 14.75 -3.16 1.10
N PRO A 117 15.64 -2.74 2.00
CA PRO A 117 15.42 -1.63 2.92
C PRO A 117 15.25 -0.24 2.28
N LEU A 118 15.78 0.01 1.09
CA LEU A 118 15.68 1.28 0.35
C LEU A 118 14.49 1.33 -0.60
N THR A 119 13.83 0.20 -0.88
CA THR A 119 12.72 0.10 -1.85
C THR A 119 11.44 -0.49 -1.23
N SER A 120 11.48 -0.97 0.01
CA SER A 120 10.34 -1.64 0.65
C SER A 120 9.08 -0.78 0.74
N TYR A 121 9.21 0.55 0.78
CA TYR A 121 8.08 1.48 0.83
C TYR A 121 7.43 1.72 -0.53
N GLU A 122 8.10 1.42 -1.64
CA GLU A 122 7.55 1.51 -3.01
C GLU A 122 6.70 0.28 -3.38
N LEU A 123 6.57 -0.65 -2.44
CA LEU A 123 5.80 -1.88 -2.55
C LEU A 123 4.52 -1.82 -1.69
N PRO A 124 3.78 -0.70 -1.61
CA PRO A 124 2.67 -0.63 -0.69
C PRO A 124 1.61 -1.66 -1.12
N ASP A 125 1.15 -2.48 -0.18
CA ASP A 125 0.11 -3.50 -0.35
C ASP A 125 -1.29 -2.85 -0.52
N LEU A 126 -1.34 -1.64 -1.11
CA LEU A 126 -2.53 -0.83 -1.38
C LEU A 126 -3.46 -1.44 -2.44
N GLY A 127 -3.20 -2.66 -2.88
CA GLY A 127 -3.81 -3.18 -4.09
C GLY A 127 -4.17 -4.66 -4.04
N MET A 128 -5.10 -5.04 -3.18
CA MET A 128 -6.32 -5.70 -3.66
C MET A 128 -7.40 -5.62 -2.59
N ASN A 129 -8.49 -4.90 -2.86
CA ASN A 129 -9.68 -4.92 -2.01
C ASN A 129 -10.22 -6.34 -1.85
N SER A 130 -11.08 -6.57 -0.87
CA SER A 130 -11.73 -7.85 -0.59
C SER A 130 -12.80 -8.24 -1.62
N VAL A 131 -12.94 -7.51 -2.73
CA VAL A 131 -13.92 -7.79 -3.79
C VAL A 131 -13.66 -9.19 -4.36
N GLY A 132 -14.61 -10.11 -4.12
CA GLY A 132 -14.48 -11.54 -4.47
C GLY A 132 -13.60 -12.37 -3.53
N HIS A 133 -13.09 -11.79 -2.45
CA HIS A 133 -12.17 -12.43 -1.51
C HIS A 133 -12.49 -12.08 -0.05
N MET A 134 -13.77 -11.98 0.28
CA MET A 134 -14.18 -11.82 1.67
C MET A 134 -13.80 -13.08 2.45
N THR A 135 -13.09 -12.91 3.56
CA THR A 135 -12.63 -14.00 4.43
C THR A 135 -12.49 -13.48 5.85
N THR A 136 -12.26 -14.39 6.80
CA THR A 136 -12.06 -14.04 8.21
C THR A 136 -10.74 -13.28 8.40
N LEU A 137 -10.56 -12.63 9.56
CA LEU A 137 -9.48 -11.69 9.82
C LEU A 137 -8.10 -12.35 9.70
N GLN A 138 -8.04 -13.62 10.08
CA GLN A 138 -6.86 -14.48 9.99
C GLN A 138 -6.93 -15.46 8.82
N GLY A 139 -8.01 -15.40 8.02
CA GLY A 139 -8.22 -16.24 6.86
C GLY A 139 -7.18 -16.00 5.77
N VAL A 140 -6.74 -17.08 5.14
CA VAL A 140 -5.79 -17.00 4.03
C VAL A 140 -6.57 -16.74 2.75
N ARG A 141 -6.25 -15.64 2.04
CA ARG A 141 -6.79 -15.41 0.70
C ARG A 141 -6.42 -16.59 -0.20
N LYS A 142 -7.43 -17.24 -0.78
CA LYS A 142 -7.26 -18.38 -1.71
C LYS A 142 -6.43 -17.93 -2.94
N TRP A 143 -6.74 -16.76 -3.48
CA TRP A 143 -6.16 -16.24 -4.72
C TRP A 143 -5.13 -15.13 -4.49
N THR A 144 -4.16 -15.02 -5.42
CA THR A 144 -3.06 -14.03 -5.33
C THR A 144 -3.51 -12.62 -5.76
N GLY A 145 -4.63 -12.57 -6.49
CA GLY A 145 -5.32 -11.43 -7.08
C GLY A 145 -6.77 -11.86 -7.33
N LEU A 146 -7.52 -11.27 -8.29
CA LEU A 146 -8.96 -11.53 -8.51
C LEU A 146 -9.37 -12.95 -8.99
N GLY A 147 -8.47 -13.92 -8.94
CA GLY A 147 -8.70 -15.25 -9.54
C GLY A 147 -8.89 -15.18 -11.07
N LYS A 148 -9.29 -16.31 -11.68
CA LYS A 148 -9.40 -16.43 -13.14
C LYS A 148 -10.53 -15.57 -13.71
N GLN A 149 -11.71 -15.61 -13.10
CA GLN A 149 -12.88 -14.88 -13.60
C GLN A 149 -12.68 -13.37 -13.51
N GLY A 150 -12.16 -12.87 -12.38
CA GLY A 150 -11.90 -11.44 -12.24
C GLY A 150 -10.75 -10.95 -13.12
N GLU A 151 -9.72 -11.75 -13.36
CA GLU A 151 -8.68 -11.40 -14.35
C GLU A 151 -9.21 -11.39 -15.79
N LYS A 152 -10.12 -12.31 -16.13
CA LYS A 152 -10.80 -12.31 -17.44
C LYS A 152 -11.65 -11.05 -17.61
N PHE A 153 -12.42 -10.68 -16.58
CA PHE A 153 -13.19 -9.44 -16.59
C PHE A 153 -12.31 -8.21 -16.72
N LEU A 154 -11.23 -8.09 -15.93
CA LEU A 154 -10.29 -6.97 -16.08
C LEU A 154 -9.73 -6.91 -17.50
N THR A 155 -9.36 -8.06 -18.08
CA THR A 155 -8.86 -8.11 -19.47
C THR A 155 -9.91 -7.59 -20.46
N ASN A 156 -11.18 -7.97 -20.28
CA ASN A 156 -12.27 -7.50 -21.12
C ASN A 156 -12.54 -6.01 -20.95
N VAL A 157 -12.56 -5.51 -19.70
CA VAL A 157 -12.72 -4.09 -19.38
C VAL A 157 -11.62 -3.27 -20.04
N PHE A 158 -10.36 -3.70 -19.92
CA PHE A 158 -9.25 -3.02 -20.56
C PHE A 158 -9.38 -3.06 -22.09
N GLY A 159 -9.77 -4.20 -22.67
CA GLY A 159 -10.02 -4.33 -24.11
C GLY A 159 -11.11 -3.41 -24.65
N ILE A 160 -12.18 -3.18 -23.87
CA ILE A 160 -13.29 -2.26 -24.23
C ILE A 160 -12.85 -0.80 -24.10
N ILE A 161 -12.13 -0.47 -23.03
CA ILE A 161 -11.81 0.91 -22.66
C ILE A 161 -10.61 1.46 -23.43
N GLN A 162 -9.61 0.63 -23.72
CA GLN A 162 -8.39 1.03 -24.41
C GLN A 162 -8.61 1.76 -25.75
N PRO A 163 -9.50 1.31 -26.67
CA PRO A 163 -9.74 2.02 -27.93
C PRO A 163 -10.46 3.36 -27.73
N VAL A 164 -11.27 3.49 -26.68
CA VAL A 164 -12.08 4.70 -26.39
C VAL A 164 -11.26 5.77 -25.68
N LEU A 165 -10.24 5.37 -24.91
CA LEU A 165 -9.42 6.32 -24.16
C LEU A 165 -8.45 7.12 -25.04
N PRO A 166 -8.24 8.41 -24.70
CA PRO A 166 -7.16 9.21 -25.25
C PRO A 166 -5.78 8.57 -25.01
N PRO A 167 -4.79 8.77 -25.90
CA PRO A 167 -3.46 8.16 -25.79
C PRO A 167 -2.74 8.42 -24.46
N HIS A 168 -2.87 9.62 -23.88
CA HIS A 168 -2.23 9.98 -22.61
C HIS A 168 -2.80 9.18 -21.42
N HIS A 169 -4.08 8.81 -21.45
CA HIS A 169 -4.71 8.00 -20.40
C HIS A 169 -4.39 6.51 -20.49
N ARG A 170 -4.05 5.99 -21.69
CA ARG A 170 -3.74 4.57 -21.89
C ARG A 170 -2.52 4.12 -21.09
N GLY A 171 -1.50 4.99 -20.96
CA GLY A 171 -0.31 4.70 -20.16
C GLY A 171 -0.62 4.41 -18.69
N PHE A 172 -1.62 5.07 -18.10
CA PHE A 172 -2.03 4.83 -16.72
C PHE A 172 -2.66 3.45 -16.52
N LEU A 173 -3.41 2.97 -17.51
CA LEU A 173 -3.96 1.61 -17.50
C LEU A 173 -2.83 0.57 -17.54
N SER A 174 -1.91 0.69 -18.50
CA SER A 174 -0.76 -0.21 -18.59
C SER A 174 0.09 -0.19 -17.31
N LEU A 175 0.27 0.99 -16.71
CA LEU A 175 1.01 1.16 -15.45
C LEU A 175 0.31 0.47 -14.29
N SER A 176 -1.00 0.68 -14.13
CA SER A 176 -1.81 0.03 -13.09
C SER A 176 -1.78 -1.49 -13.23
N TRP A 177 -1.80 -1.99 -14.47
CA TRP A 177 -1.72 -3.42 -14.76
C TRP A 177 -0.36 -4.03 -14.38
N ILE A 178 0.77 -3.43 -14.80
CA ILE A 178 2.10 -3.96 -14.42
C ILE A 178 2.29 -3.93 -12.90
N ARG A 179 1.84 -2.86 -12.23
CA ARG A 179 1.90 -2.77 -10.77
C ARG A 179 1.04 -3.83 -10.10
N TYR A 180 -0.15 -4.12 -10.64
CA TYR A 180 -0.98 -5.24 -10.18
C TYR A 180 -0.27 -6.59 -10.32
N GLU A 181 0.37 -6.86 -11.46
CA GLU A 181 1.20 -8.06 -11.66
C GLU A 181 2.36 -8.15 -10.65
N LYS A 182 2.98 -7.02 -10.32
CA LYS A 182 4.02 -6.92 -9.29
C LYS A 182 3.49 -7.28 -7.90
N LEU A 183 2.31 -6.79 -7.53
CA LEU A 183 1.65 -7.12 -6.27
C LEU A 183 1.33 -8.62 -6.13
N LYS A 184 0.93 -9.28 -7.23
CA LYS A 184 0.75 -10.73 -7.23
C LYS A 184 2.06 -11.46 -6.90
N VAL A 185 3.17 -11.06 -7.53
CA VAL A 185 4.49 -11.65 -7.25
C VAL A 185 4.92 -11.42 -5.79
N LEU A 186 4.72 -10.22 -5.25
CA LEU A 186 5.03 -9.90 -3.86
C LEU A 186 4.26 -10.77 -2.87
N ARG A 187 2.97 -11.00 -3.08
CA ARG A 187 2.19 -11.90 -2.21
C ARG A 187 2.67 -13.33 -2.25
N CYS A 188 3.01 -13.85 -3.43
CA CYS A 188 3.62 -15.18 -3.56
C CYS A 188 4.98 -15.26 -2.82
N LEU A 189 5.73 -14.17 -2.80
CA LEU A 189 7.00 -14.08 -2.08
C LEU A 189 6.77 -14.10 -0.56
N HIS A 190 5.82 -13.31 -0.05
CA HIS A 190 5.44 -13.29 1.37
C HIS A 190 4.83 -14.62 1.85
N SER A 191 4.10 -15.33 0.98
CA SER A 191 3.53 -16.63 1.33
C SER A 191 4.57 -17.76 1.40
N GLY A 192 5.83 -17.50 1.05
CA GLY A 192 6.92 -18.49 1.06
C GLY A 192 6.79 -19.64 0.05
N ASN A 193 5.76 -19.65 -0.80
CA ASN A 193 5.49 -20.77 -1.72
C ASN A 193 6.29 -20.61 -3.02
N LYS A 194 7.49 -21.22 -3.05
CA LYS A 194 8.41 -21.15 -4.20
C LYS A 194 7.81 -21.64 -5.51
N LYS A 195 6.92 -22.65 -5.50
CA LYS A 195 6.28 -23.17 -6.72
C LYS A 195 5.32 -22.13 -7.32
N ARG A 196 4.46 -21.56 -6.47
CA ARG A 196 3.52 -20.50 -6.84
C ARG A 196 4.24 -19.23 -7.30
N LEU A 197 5.36 -18.88 -6.66
CA LEU A 197 6.18 -17.74 -7.07
C LEU A 197 6.76 -17.93 -8.48
N ARG A 198 7.24 -19.13 -8.82
CA ARG A 198 7.79 -19.43 -10.16
C ARG A 198 6.71 -19.35 -11.25
N SER A 199 5.54 -19.96 -11.02
CA SER A 199 4.44 -19.92 -12.00
C SER A 199 3.89 -18.50 -12.17
N GLN A 200 3.65 -17.80 -11.05
CA GLN A 200 3.19 -16.41 -11.06
C GLN A 200 4.20 -15.49 -11.75
N GLY A 201 5.49 -15.60 -11.40
CA GLY A 201 6.56 -14.81 -12.01
C GLY A 201 6.66 -15.01 -13.51
N LYS A 202 6.52 -16.24 -14.02
CA LYS A 202 6.48 -16.51 -15.47
C LYS A 202 5.25 -15.85 -16.12
N SER A 203 4.09 -15.90 -15.46
CA SER A 203 2.87 -15.26 -15.98
C SER A 203 3.00 -13.74 -16.04
N SER A 204 3.37 -13.12 -14.92
CA SER A 204 3.53 -11.67 -14.78
C SER A 204 4.56 -11.10 -15.76
N LYS A 205 5.67 -11.81 -16.00
CA LYS A 205 6.66 -11.43 -17.02
C LYS A 205 6.10 -11.45 -18.44
N ARG A 206 5.27 -12.43 -18.79
CA ARG A 206 4.64 -12.49 -20.13
C ARG A 206 3.74 -11.28 -20.35
N VAL A 207 3.00 -10.87 -19.32
CA VAL A 207 2.10 -9.73 -19.38
C VAL A 207 2.89 -8.41 -19.48
N ALA A 208 3.88 -8.20 -18.62
CA ALA A 208 4.73 -7.01 -18.69
C ALA A 208 5.42 -6.86 -20.06
N LYS A 209 5.97 -7.95 -20.62
CA LYS A 209 6.55 -7.95 -21.98
C LYS A 209 5.54 -7.67 -23.07
N ARG A 210 4.27 -8.09 -22.91
CA ARG A 210 3.20 -7.78 -23.87
C ARG A 210 2.92 -6.27 -23.86
N LEU A 211 2.73 -5.70 -22.66
CA LEU A 211 2.45 -4.28 -22.49
C LEU A 211 3.59 -3.40 -23.03
N LEU A 212 4.85 -3.76 -22.79
CA LEU A 212 6.02 -3.02 -23.33
C LEU A 212 6.17 -3.09 -24.85
N LYS A 213 5.61 -4.12 -25.51
CA LYS A 213 5.66 -4.27 -26.98
C LYS A 213 4.67 -3.37 -27.70
N GLU A 214 3.64 -2.89 -27.01
CA GLU A 214 2.63 -1.98 -27.54
C GLU A 214 3.27 -0.66 -27.97
N PRO A 215 2.87 -0.08 -29.12
CA PRO A 215 3.54 1.08 -29.69
C PRO A 215 3.57 2.28 -28.73
N ASP A 216 2.47 2.50 -28.00
CA ASP A 216 2.30 3.61 -27.05
C ASP A 216 3.24 3.48 -25.82
N ASN A 217 3.72 2.28 -25.53
CA ASN A 217 4.44 1.95 -24.30
C ASN A 217 5.95 1.76 -24.48
N ARG A 218 6.43 1.62 -25.72
CA ARG A 218 7.85 1.29 -26.00
C ARG A 218 8.83 2.31 -25.43
N SER A 219 8.48 3.59 -25.44
CA SER A 219 9.31 4.69 -24.92
C SER A 219 8.99 5.06 -23.46
N SER A 220 8.05 4.38 -22.80
CA SER A 220 7.60 4.75 -21.45
C SER A 220 8.56 4.26 -20.37
N LEU A 221 9.45 5.14 -19.91
CA LEU A 221 10.43 4.85 -18.85
C LEU A 221 9.78 4.34 -17.56
N VAL A 222 8.55 4.79 -17.25
CA VAL A 222 7.82 4.37 -16.06
C VAL A 222 7.45 2.89 -16.12
N LEU A 223 7.03 2.37 -17.29
CA LEU A 223 6.72 0.95 -17.47
C LEU A 223 7.98 0.09 -17.45
N TRP A 224 9.06 0.58 -18.08
CA TRP A 224 10.36 -0.08 -18.03
C TRP A 224 10.91 -0.18 -16.59
N ARG A 225 10.74 0.88 -15.79
CA ARG A 225 11.08 0.89 -14.36
C ARG A 225 10.35 -0.21 -13.59
N GLU A 226 9.02 -0.34 -13.77
CA GLU A 226 8.24 -1.36 -13.07
C GLU A 226 8.59 -2.79 -13.55
N TYR A 227 8.91 -2.98 -14.83
CA TYR A 227 9.36 -4.28 -15.34
C TYR A 227 10.76 -4.66 -14.81
N ALA A 228 11.70 -3.71 -14.76
CA ALA A 228 13.01 -3.93 -14.16
C ALA A 228 12.88 -4.26 -12.66
N HIS A 229 12.00 -3.55 -11.95
CA HIS A 229 11.67 -3.89 -10.57
C HIS A 229 11.13 -5.32 -10.48
N LEU A 230 10.16 -5.72 -11.31
CA LEU A 230 9.61 -7.07 -11.31
C LEU A 230 10.68 -8.16 -11.45
N GLU A 231 11.65 -8.00 -12.35
CA GLU A 231 12.77 -8.94 -12.49
C GLU A 231 13.64 -8.99 -11.23
N TRP A 232 13.87 -7.85 -10.60
CA TRP A 232 14.59 -7.78 -9.33
C TRP A 232 13.84 -8.50 -8.19
N ILE A 233 12.52 -8.30 -8.04
CA ILE A 233 11.71 -9.01 -7.01
C ILE A 233 11.77 -10.53 -7.21
N LEU A 234 11.85 -10.99 -8.46
CA LEU A 234 11.99 -12.40 -8.81
C LEU A 234 13.40 -12.96 -8.58
N GLY A 235 14.38 -12.12 -8.24
CA GLY A 235 15.78 -12.49 -8.04
C GLY A 235 16.61 -12.57 -9.32
N ASN A 236 16.09 -12.14 -10.47
CA ASN A 236 16.81 -12.16 -11.75
C ASN A 236 17.63 -10.87 -11.93
N LEU A 237 18.65 -10.66 -11.08
CA LEU A 237 19.41 -9.41 -11.02
C LEU A 237 20.07 -9.04 -12.36
N ASP A 238 20.67 -10.00 -13.06
CA ASP A 238 21.35 -9.74 -14.34
C ASP A 238 20.37 -9.31 -15.43
N GLU A 239 19.17 -9.90 -15.44
CA GLU A 239 18.11 -9.48 -16.36
C GLU A 239 17.57 -8.10 -15.99
N ALA A 240 17.38 -7.81 -14.69
CA ALA A 240 17.00 -6.47 -14.24
C ALA A 240 18.02 -5.42 -14.70
N ARG A 241 19.33 -5.67 -14.54
CA ARG A 241 20.41 -4.78 -15.03
C ARG A 241 20.35 -4.55 -16.54
N LYS A 242 20.08 -5.59 -17.34
CA LYS A 242 19.89 -5.45 -18.79
C LYS A 242 18.69 -4.57 -19.14
N VAL A 243 17.57 -4.76 -18.45
CA VAL A 243 16.36 -3.96 -18.63
C VAL A 243 16.62 -2.51 -18.26
N PHE A 244 17.30 -2.23 -17.13
CA PHE A 244 17.70 -0.87 -16.75
C PHE A 244 18.65 -0.22 -17.76
N SER A 245 19.66 -0.94 -18.24
CA SER A 245 20.59 -0.45 -19.27
C SER A 245 19.86 -0.09 -20.57
N THR A 246 18.89 -0.92 -20.97
CA THR A 246 18.07 -0.66 -22.16
C THR A 246 17.21 0.59 -21.95
N ALA A 247 16.54 0.69 -20.80
CA ALA A 247 15.65 1.78 -20.44
C ALA A 247 16.37 3.14 -20.32
N THR A 248 17.56 3.14 -19.73
CA THR A 248 18.40 4.35 -19.61
C THR A 248 18.92 4.82 -20.97
N ALA A 249 19.31 3.90 -21.87
CA ALA A 249 19.68 4.25 -23.23
C ALA A 249 18.51 4.89 -24.02
N MET A 250 17.27 4.46 -23.77
CA MET A 250 16.07 5.08 -24.36
C MET A 250 15.74 6.46 -23.77
N GLY A 251 16.09 6.70 -22.50
CA GLY A 251 15.82 7.96 -21.80
C GLY A 251 16.58 9.17 -22.33
N GLY A 252 17.62 8.93 -23.14
CA GLY A 252 18.42 9.97 -23.79
C GLY A 252 19.22 10.84 -22.82
N THR A 253 19.69 12.00 -23.31
CA THR A 253 20.51 12.97 -22.55
C THR A 253 19.70 13.94 -21.70
N LYS A 254 18.44 13.61 -21.36
CA LYS A 254 17.57 14.45 -20.51
C LYS A 254 18.19 14.75 -19.14
N GLY A 255 19.20 13.96 -18.74
CA GLY A 255 20.03 14.20 -17.58
C GLY A 255 19.21 14.25 -16.28
N PRO A 256 19.66 14.98 -15.26
CA PRO A 256 18.93 15.12 -13.99
C PRO A 256 17.66 15.97 -14.10
N SER A 257 17.33 16.49 -15.29
CA SER A 257 16.13 17.31 -15.54
C SER A 257 14.90 16.47 -15.91
N GLY A 258 15.05 15.16 -16.16
CA GLY A 258 13.95 14.25 -16.51
C GLY A 258 13.46 13.44 -15.31
N PRO A 259 12.26 13.69 -14.76
CA PRO A 259 11.78 13.02 -13.54
C PRO A 259 11.69 11.49 -13.67
N SER A 260 11.15 11.01 -14.79
CA SER A 260 11.01 9.57 -15.05
C SER A 260 12.34 8.85 -15.23
N LEU A 261 13.35 9.54 -15.77
CA LEU A 261 14.72 9.02 -15.88
C LEU A 261 15.41 9.01 -14.50
N CYS A 262 15.24 10.05 -13.68
CA CYS A 262 15.72 10.08 -12.31
C CYS A 262 15.12 8.94 -11.47
N GLU A 263 13.81 8.71 -11.56
CA GLU A 263 13.13 7.60 -10.86
C GLU A 263 13.63 6.21 -11.28
N LEU A 264 13.95 6.04 -12.56
CA LEU A 264 14.53 4.81 -13.09
C LEU A 264 15.96 4.61 -12.57
N CYS A 265 16.81 5.64 -12.67
CA CYS A 265 18.20 5.60 -12.21
C CYS A 265 18.30 5.46 -10.68
N LEU A 266 17.39 6.08 -9.93
CA LEU A 266 17.28 5.92 -8.48
C LEU A 266 17.06 4.46 -8.13
N LEU A 267 16.05 3.82 -8.74
CA LEU A 267 15.74 2.41 -8.47
C LEU A 267 16.91 1.48 -8.85
N TRP A 268 17.57 1.73 -9.97
CA TRP A 268 18.76 0.96 -10.35
C TRP A 268 19.91 1.14 -9.36
N SER A 269 20.20 2.38 -8.97
CA SER A 269 21.26 2.66 -7.99
C SER A 269 20.96 2.07 -6.60
N GLN A 270 19.69 2.02 -6.18
CA GLN A 270 19.26 1.33 -4.96
C GLN A 270 19.46 -0.19 -5.06
N LEU A 271 19.21 -0.80 -6.22
CA LEU A 271 19.51 -2.21 -6.46
C LEU A 271 20.98 -2.51 -6.22
N GLU A 272 21.87 -1.76 -6.85
CA GLU A 272 23.31 -1.98 -6.72
C GLU A 272 23.82 -1.69 -5.30
N ALA A 273 23.23 -0.71 -4.60
CA ALA A 273 23.56 -0.42 -3.20
C ALA A 273 23.12 -1.55 -2.25
N GLU A 274 21.92 -2.12 -2.44
CA GLU A 274 21.42 -3.23 -1.63
C GLU A 274 22.13 -4.55 -1.94
N ASP A 275 22.49 -4.80 -3.20
CA ASP A 275 23.26 -5.98 -3.63
C ASP A 275 24.69 -5.91 -3.05
N GLY A 276 25.34 -4.74 -3.15
CA GLY A 276 26.66 -4.50 -2.57
C GLY A 276 26.68 -4.71 -1.05
N ALA A 277 25.63 -4.27 -0.33
CA ALA A 277 25.52 -4.46 1.12
C ALA A 277 25.39 -5.94 1.54
N LYS A 278 24.81 -6.81 0.71
CA LYS A 278 24.69 -8.26 0.99
C LYS A 278 26.04 -8.98 0.88
N GLY A 279 26.95 -8.48 0.04
CA GLY A 279 28.27 -9.06 -0.18
C GLY A 279 29.37 -8.55 0.75
N GLN A 280 29.15 -7.45 1.47
CA GLN A 280 30.19 -6.77 2.25
C GLN A 280 30.12 -7.08 3.75
N THR A 281 30.85 -8.10 4.18
CA THR A 281 31.38 -8.19 5.56
C THR A 281 32.78 -7.55 5.60
N GLY A 282 32.84 -6.20 5.55
CA GLY A 282 34.02 -5.45 6.01
C GLY A 282 35.06 -4.97 4.99
N GLN A 283 34.75 -4.84 3.69
CA GLN A 283 35.63 -4.13 2.73
C GLN A 283 35.01 -2.81 2.27
N HIS A 284 35.73 -1.70 2.45
CA HIS A 284 35.42 -0.42 1.83
C HIS A 284 35.64 -0.54 0.32
N THR A 285 34.56 -0.64 -0.46
CA THR A 285 34.63 -0.46 -1.91
C THR A 285 34.92 1.01 -2.24
N ASP A 286 35.97 1.27 -3.00
CA ASP A 286 36.25 2.60 -3.55
C ASP A 286 35.01 3.14 -4.27
N ALA A 287 34.62 4.38 -3.97
CA ALA A 287 33.43 5.01 -4.55
C ALA A 287 33.47 5.07 -6.09
N THR A 288 34.68 5.04 -6.69
CA THR A 288 34.91 5.05 -8.14
C THR A 288 34.64 3.72 -8.83
N THR A 289 34.54 2.61 -8.09
CA THR A 289 34.24 1.28 -8.62
C THR A 289 32.82 0.80 -8.33
N SER A 290 32.07 1.55 -7.50
CA SER A 290 30.69 1.22 -7.16
C SER A 290 29.75 1.37 -8.37
N PRO A 291 29.04 0.29 -8.78
CA PRO A 291 28.09 0.36 -9.90
C PRO A 291 26.97 1.39 -9.68
N ALA A 292 26.53 1.58 -8.43
CA ALA A 292 25.54 2.59 -8.07
C ALA A 292 26.06 4.02 -8.36
N VAL A 293 27.33 4.30 -8.04
CA VAL A 293 27.95 5.60 -8.32
C VAL A 293 28.15 5.79 -9.82
N CYS A 294 28.45 4.72 -10.58
CA CYS A 294 28.52 4.78 -12.05
C CYS A 294 27.19 5.26 -12.63
N VAL A 295 26.08 4.61 -12.29
CA VAL A 295 24.75 4.96 -12.81
C VAL A 295 24.38 6.42 -12.50
N LEU A 296 24.61 6.86 -11.26
CA LEU A 296 24.29 8.24 -10.85
C LEU A 296 25.20 9.27 -11.52
N THR A 297 26.49 8.97 -11.70
CA THR A 297 27.41 9.86 -12.41
C THR A 297 27.04 9.96 -13.90
N GLN A 298 26.68 8.82 -14.52
CA GLN A 298 26.22 8.77 -15.91
C GLN A 298 24.93 9.57 -16.13
N LEU A 299 24.00 9.55 -15.17
CA LEU A 299 22.79 10.38 -15.22
C LEU A 299 23.14 11.88 -15.23
N ALA A 300 24.12 12.29 -14.44
CA ALA A 300 24.47 13.70 -14.27
C ALA A 300 25.33 14.26 -15.41
N GLU A 301 26.17 13.44 -16.03
CA GLU A 301 27.11 13.84 -17.10
C GLU A 301 26.66 13.46 -18.51
N GLY A 302 25.79 12.45 -18.65
CA GLY A 302 25.32 11.94 -19.95
C GLY A 302 26.33 11.08 -20.72
N THR A 303 27.46 10.70 -20.11
CA THR A 303 28.54 9.94 -20.77
C THR A 303 28.61 8.48 -20.31
N SER A 304 28.66 7.52 -21.23
CA SER A 304 28.69 6.08 -20.96
C SER A 304 30.11 5.53 -20.75
N SER A 305 30.78 5.92 -19.66
CA SER A 305 32.10 5.36 -19.30
C SER A 305 31.99 4.30 -18.21
N GLN A 306 32.77 3.21 -18.33
CA GLN A 306 32.79 2.09 -17.38
C GLN A 306 33.66 2.35 -16.14
N SER A 307 34.62 3.27 -16.22
CA SER A 307 35.44 3.71 -15.09
C SER A 307 35.18 5.19 -14.80
N ILE A 308 34.94 5.52 -13.53
CA ILE A 308 34.66 6.89 -13.10
C ILE A 308 35.96 7.54 -12.61
N SER A 309 36.26 8.72 -13.13
CA SER A 309 37.33 9.57 -12.60
C SER A 309 36.85 10.38 -11.38
N PRO A 310 37.72 10.76 -10.43
CA PRO A 310 37.34 11.69 -9.36
C PRO A 310 36.80 13.03 -9.88
N VAL A 311 37.26 13.46 -11.06
CA VAL A 311 36.80 14.69 -11.72
C VAL A 311 35.36 14.58 -12.18
N SER A 312 34.93 13.42 -12.69
CA SER A 312 33.54 13.21 -13.10
C SER A 312 32.59 13.18 -11.91
N ILE A 313 33.04 12.66 -10.76
CA ILE A 313 32.28 12.72 -9.50
C ILE A 313 32.03 14.20 -9.09
N LEU A 314 33.04 15.07 -9.20
CA LEU A 314 32.90 16.49 -8.86
C LEU A 314 31.97 17.23 -9.85
N LYS A 315 32.07 16.92 -11.14
CA LYS A 315 31.19 17.49 -12.17
C LYS A 315 29.74 17.03 -11.98
N ALA A 316 29.51 15.74 -11.74
CA ALA A 316 28.20 15.19 -11.43
C ALA A 316 27.58 15.85 -10.20
N ARG A 317 28.37 16.06 -9.13
CA ARG A 317 27.93 16.78 -7.93
C ARG A 317 27.41 18.18 -8.26
N ARG A 318 28.16 18.94 -9.05
CA ARG A 318 27.77 20.30 -9.46
C ARG A 318 26.53 20.29 -10.35
N SER A 319 26.41 19.31 -11.24
CA SER A 319 25.24 19.12 -12.10
C SER A 319 23.97 18.86 -11.28
N TYR A 320 24.03 17.96 -10.29
CA TYR A 320 22.90 17.71 -9.38
C TYR A 320 22.53 18.93 -8.54
N GLU A 321 23.51 19.64 -7.99
CA GLU A 321 23.27 20.85 -7.20
C GLU A 321 22.58 21.95 -8.04
N GLN A 322 23.01 22.13 -9.28
CA GLN A 322 22.38 23.05 -10.23
C GLN A 322 20.96 22.60 -10.61
N ALA A 323 20.75 21.31 -10.86
CA ALA A 323 19.43 20.77 -11.18
C ALA A 323 18.45 20.88 -10.01
N LEU A 324 18.90 20.61 -8.78
CA LEU A 324 18.05 20.73 -7.59
C LEU A 324 17.68 22.20 -7.31
N SER A 325 18.65 23.11 -7.38
CA SER A 325 18.40 24.54 -7.16
C SER A 325 17.47 25.14 -8.21
N SER A 326 17.64 24.77 -9.49
CA SER A 326 16.74 25.22 -10.57
C SER A 326 15.33 24.64 -10.44
N SER A 327 15.21 23.38 -10.02
CA SER A 327 13.90 22.74 -9.87
C SER A 327 13.12 23.33 -8.70
N LEU A 328 13.79 23.61 -7.57
CA LEU A 328 13.18 24.27 -6.41
C LEU A 328 12.79 25.72 -6.70
N SER A 329 13.59 26.48 -7.45
CA SER A 329 13.23 27.85 -7.83
C SER A 329 12.06 27.88 -8.83
N THR A 330 12.05 26.95 -9.79
CA THR A 330 10.93 26.79 -10.73
C THR A 330 9.64 26.42 -9.99
N LEU A 331 9.74 25.56 -8.98
CA LEU A 331 8.59 25.19 -8.13
C LEU A 331 8.03 26.41 -7.38
N ASP A 332 8.89 27.21 -6.74
CA ASP A 332 8.49 28.43 -6.03
C ASP A 332 7.83 29.45 -6.98
N GLN A 333 8.41 29.67 -8.15
CA GLN A 333 7.83 30.55 -9.18
C GLN A 333 6.47 30.06 -9.69
N ASN A 334 6.32 28.75 -9.93
CA ASN A 334 5.04 28.18 -10.36
C ASN A 334 3.96 28.37 -9.30
N ILE A 335 4.30 28.18 -8.02
CA ILE A 335 3.37 28.36 -6.90
C ILE A 335 2.97 29.84 -6.76
N GLN A 336 3.90 30.78 -6.94
CA GLN A 336 3.62 32.22 -6.92
C GLN A 336 2.74 32.65 -8.10
N ASN A 337 2.99 32.14 -9.31
CA ASN A 337 2.19 32.47 -10.50
C ASN A 337 0.74 31.94 -10.41
N LEU A 338 0.54 30.77 -9.78
CA LEU A 338 -0.78 30.19 -9.53
C LEU A 338 -1.64 31.03 -8.57
N GLN A 339 -1.05 31.91 -7.76
CA GLN A 339 -1.80 32.87 -6.93
C GLN A 339 -2.40 34.01 -7.76
N SER A 340 -1.95 34.19 -9.02
CA SER A 340 -2.33 35.33 -9.87
C SER A 340 -3.26 35.00 -11.04
N ASP A 341 -3.37 33.73 -11.46
CA ASP A 341 -4.09 33.35 -12.69
C ASP A 341 -5.31 32.45 -12.41
N ARG A 342 -6.52 32.98 -12.66
CA ARG A 342 -7.81 32.31 -12.43
C ARG A 342 -8.36 31.57 -13.66
N LYS A 343 -7.58 31.38 -14.72
CA LYS A 343 -8.03 30.70 -15.95
C LYS A 343 -7.27 29.41 -16.20
N GLY A 344 -7.99 28.30 -16.05
CA GLY A 344 -7.52 26.96 -16.38
C GLY A 344 -7.28 26.79 -17.87
N SER A 345 -6.03 26.45 -18.22
CA SER A 345 -5.69 25.64 -19.39
C SER A 345 -4.16 25.45 -19.43
N LYS A 346 -3.67 24.30 -18.94
CA LYS A 346 -2.40 23.58 -19.30
C LYS A 346 -1.92 22.71 -18.13
N GLU A 347 -2.71 21.71 -17.72
CA GLU A 347 -2.39 20.86 -16.57
C GLU A 347 -1.27 19.82 -16.88
N ASP A 348 -1.23 19.25 -18.09
CA ASP A 348 -0.31 18.15 -18.44
C ASP A 348 1.20 18.50 -18.42
N LEU A 349 1.58 19.75 -18.73
CA LEU A 349 2.98 20.21 -18.72
C LEU A 349 3.47 20.63 -17.32
N GLN A 350 2.56 20.66 -16.34
CA GLN A 350 2.79 21.08 -14.97
C GLN A 350 3.05 19.88 -14.03
N GLU A 351 2.55 18.69 -14.38
CA GLU A 351 2.69 17.46 -13.58
C GLU A 351 4.13 16.94 -13.49
N GLU A 352 4.89 16.93 -14.60
CA GLU A 352 6.28 16.48 -14.59
C GLU A 352 7.19 17.40 -13.75
N LYS A 353 6.86 18.69 -13.63
CA LYS A 353 7.69 19.68 -12.93
C LYS A 353 7.56 19.63 -11.41
N LEU A 354 6.57 18.91 -10.87
CA LEU A 354 6.36 18.73 -9.43
C LEU A 354 7.04 17.47 -8.87
N MET A 355 7.56 16.61 -9.74
CA MET A 355 8.17 15.31 -9.40
C MET A 355 9.64 15.46 -9.01
N LEU A 356 9.91 15.82 -7.76
CA LEU A 356 11.28 16.06 -7.26
C LEU A 356 11.90 14.85 -6.57
N ARG A 357 11.10 13.89 -6.09
CA ARG A 357 11.61 12.77 -5.29
C ARG A 357 12.66 11.93 -6.01
N GLY A 358 12.53 11.72 -7.32
CA GLY A 358 13.54 11.01 -8.11
C GLY A 358 14.88 11.74 -8.14
N LEU A 359 14.87 13.06 -8.40
CA LEU A 359 16.08 13.89 -8.43
C LEU A 359 16.75 13.98 -7.07
N VAL A 360 15.98 14.29 -6.03
CA VAL A 360 16.48 14.38 -4.64
C VAL A 360 17.02 13.03 -4.18
N GLY A 361 16.31 11.94 -4.46
CA GLY A 361 16.75 10.59 -4.13
C GLY A 361 18.06 10.22 -4.83
N CYS A 362 18.19 10.49 -6.14
CA CYS A 362 19.44 10.29 -6.89
C CYS A 362 20.59 11.08 -6.26
N TYR A 363 20.38 12.38 -6.00
CA TYR A 363 21.43 13.24 -5.48
C TYR A 363 21.84 12.86 -4.04
N ALA A 364 20.87 12.58 -3.18
CA ALA A 364 21.13 12.18 -1.81
C ALA A 364 21.85 10.82 -1.75
N LEU A 365 21.45 9.84 -2.56
CA LEU A 365 22.15 8.55 -2.64
C LEU A 365 23.56 8.72 -3.21
N PHE A 366 23.75 9.58 -4.21
CA PHE A 366 25.07 9.92 -4.73
C PHE A 366 25.98 10.53 -3.66
N GLN A 367 25.46 11.46 -2.85
CA GLN A 367 26.20 12.05 -1.73
C GLN A 367 26.46 11.04 -0.60
N TYR A 368 25.53 10.13 -0.34
CA TYR A 368 25.72 9.04 0.62
C TYR A 368 26.90 8.15 0.22
N LEU A 369 26.96 7.73 -1.04
CA LEU A 369 27.98 6.81 -1.54
C LEU A 369 29.35 7.47 -1.73
N THR A 370 29.41 8.79 -1.97
CA THR A 370 30.66 9.50 -2.26
C THR A 370 31.24 10.30 -1.09
N VAL A 371 30.40 10.74 -0.15
CA VAL A 371 30.81 11.57 0.99
C VAL A 371 30.39 10.96 2.33
N GLY A 372 29.14 10.49 2.42
CA GLY A 372 28.61 9.82 3.60
C GLY A 372 27.21 10.30 4.00
N ILE A 373 26.72 9.73 5.10
CA ILE A 373 25.32 9.92 5.54
C ILE A 373 24.94 11.36 5.86
N GLN A 374 25.87 12.15 6.42
CA GLN A 374 25.59 13.55 6.77
C GLN A 374 25.32 14.40 5.53
N ALA A 375 26.07 14.19 4.46
CA ALA A 375 25.85 14.90 3.20
C ALA A 375 24.47 14.55 2.62
N ALA A 376 24.11 13.26 2.56
CA ALA A 376 22.78 12.85 2.11
C ALA A 376 21.66 13.41 2.99
N PHE A 377 21.85 13.45 4.31
CA PHE A 377 20.89 14.03 5.26
C PHE A 377 20.64 15.52 4.99
N THR A 378 21.69 16.29 4.70
CA THR A 378 21.54 17.72 4.37
C THR A 378 20.73 17.93 3.09
N ILE A 379 20.91 17.10 2.07
CA ILE A 379 20.15 17.20 0.81
C ILE A 379 18.66 16.95 1.05
N TYR A 380 18.32 15.86 1.74
CA TYR A 380 16.91 15.57 2.06
C TYR A 380 16.28 16.66 2.93
N SER A 381 17.00 17.13 3.96
CA SER A 381 16.48 18.17 4.87
C SER A 381 16.24 19.48 4.11
N GLN A 382 17.20 19.91 3.28
CA GLN A 382 17.07 21.12 2.47
C GLN A 382 15.88 21.04 1.49
N ALA A 383 15.67 19.90 0.82
CA ALA A 383 14.56 19.72 -0.09
C ALA A 383 13.22 19.70 0.66
N ARG A 384 13.14 18.97 1.78
CA ARG A 384 11.93 18.86 2.60
C ARG A 384 11.54 20.19 3.22
N ASP A 385 12.46 20.90 3.87
CA ASP A 385 12.17 22.18 4.52
C ASP A 385 11.58 23.19 3.53
N LYS A 386 12.16 23.26 2.32
CA LYS A 386 11.64 24.12 1.25
C LYS A 386 10.27 23.68 0.74
N MET A 387 10.05 22.39 0.52
CA MET A 387 8.76 21.89 0.01
C MET A 387 7.65 22.00 1.07
N GLU A 388 7.96 21.73 2.35
CA GLU A 388 7.04 21.89 3.47
C GLU A 388 6.73 23.38 3.73
N GLU A 389 7.71 24.29 3.56
CA GLU A 389 7.48 25.74 3.60
C GLU A 389 6.52 26.18 2.49
N LEU A 390 6.73 25.70 1.25
CA LEU A 390 5.86 25.99 0.11
C LEU A 390 4.43 25.46 0.33
N HIS A 391 4.31 24.25 0.88
CA HIS A 391 3.02 23.68 1.26
C HIS A 391 2.32 24.52 2.34
N ARG A 392 3.07 24.98 3.36
CA ARG A 392 2.53 25.82 4.44
C ARG A 392 2.07 27.20 3.95
N LYS A 393 2.81 27.83 3.03
CA LYS A 393 2.42 29.11 2.40
C LYS A 393 1.09 29.03 1.65
N ARG A 394 0.72 27.83 1.17
CA ARG A 394 -0.51 27.59 0.41
C ARG A 394 -1.68 27.08 1.27
N ALA A 395 -1.43 26.65 2.50
CA ALA A 395 -2.45 26.30 3.46
C ALA A 395 -2.68 27.44 4.47
N PRO A 396 -3.30 28.59 4.10
CA PRO A 396 -3.70 29.57 5.09
C PRO A 396 -4.94 29.08 5.84
N ASP A 397 -4.85 29.04 7.18
CA ASP A 397 -5.94 28.99 8.15
C ASP A 397 -7.03 27.91 8.00
N SER A 398 -6.75 26.68 8.46
CA SER A 398 -7.81 25.73 8.87
C SER A 398 -7.80 25.41 10.38
N VAL A 399 -7.10 26.17 11.22
CA VAL A 399 -7.13 25.95 12.67
C VAL A 399 -7.13 27.28 13.43
N LYS A 400 -8.32 27.84 13.68
CA LYS A 400 -8.57 28.58 14.92
C LYS A 400 -9.11 27.59 15.96
N PRO A 401 -8.52 27.48 17.16
CA PRO A 401 -9.09 26.65 18.23
C PRO A 401 -10.24 27.42 18.87
N GLY A 402 -11.48 27.01 18.59
CA GLY A 402 -12.68 27.57 19.21
C GLY A 402 -13.78 27.89 18.21
N GLY A 403 -14.53 26.86 17.82
CA GLY A 403 -15.70 26.97 16.95
C GLY A 403 -16.35 25.60 16.82
N MET A 404 -17.37 25.37 17.64
CA MET A 404 -18.18 24.16 17.63
C MET A 404 -19.06 24.19 16.38
N GLU A 405 -18.54 23.73 15.25
CA GLU A 405 -19.33 23.27 14.08
C GLU A 405 -18.41 22.39 13.23
N ALA A 406 -18.66 21.08 13.28
CA ALA A 406 -17.93 20.07 12.53
C ALA A 406 -18.32 20.14 11.05
N SER A 407 -17.78 21.11 10.32
CA SER A 407 -17.74 21.08 8.86
C SER A 407 -16.53 20.25 8.42
N PHE A 408 -16.79 19.20 7.65
CA PHE A 408 -15.81 18.33 7.00
C PHE A 408 -14.56 19.09 6.52
N PRO A 409 -13.32 18.61 6.75
CA PRO A 409 -12.14 19.25 6.19
C PRO A 409 -12.27 19.20 4.66
N ALA A 410 -12.26 20.40 4.06
CA ALA A 410 -12.71 20.67 2.70
C ALA A 410 -12.21 19.68 1.65
N ALA A 411 -13.13 19.20 0.81
CA ALA A 411 -12.85 18.47 -0.44
C ALA A 411 -12.12 19.35 -1.49
N ASP A 412 -11.86 20.62 -1.18
CA ASP A 412 -11.37 21.67 -2.09
C ASP A 412 -9.84 21.83 -2.12
N SER A 413 -9.05 20.92 -1.53
CA SER A 413 -7.60 20.94 -1.75
C SER A 413 -7.30 20.68 -3.23
N SER A 414 -6.66 21.61 -3.93
CA SER A 414 -6.36 21.44 -5.35
C SER A 414 -5.50 20.18 -5.61
N LEU A 415 -5.59 19.59 -6.80
CA LEU A 415 -4.73 18.46 -7.20
C LEU A 415 -3.25 18.75 -6.98
N THR A 416 -2.83 20.00 -7.19
CA THR A 416 -1.47 20.48 -6.94
C THR A 416 -1.08 20.42 -5.46
N ASP A 417 -1.98 20.74 -4.53
CA ASP A 417 -1.72 20.62 -3.09
C ASP A 417 -1.54 19.16 -2.67
N ARG A 418 -2.41 18.28 -3.18
CA ARG A 418 -2.31 16.84 -2.95
C ARG A 418 -1.01 16.27 -3.49
N ARG A 419 -0.57 16.72 -4.67
CA ARG A 419 0.71 16.29 -5.27
C ARG A 419 1.88 16.75 -4.41
N LEU A 420 1.89 18.01 -4.00
CA LEU A 420 2.97 18.57 -3.18
C LEU A 420 3.08 17.84 -1.84
N ALA A 421 1.94 17.57 -1.18
CA ALA A 421 1.89 16.78 0.05
C ALA A 421 2.43 15.36 -0.17
N SER A 422 2.02 14.68 -1.24
CA SER A 422 2.49 13.34 -1.58
C SER A 422 4.00 13.28 -1.84
N GLU A 423 4.55 14.28 -2.53
CA GLU A 423 6.00 14.35 -2.78
C GLU A 423 6.78 14.63 -1.48
N CYS A 424 6.27 15.50 -0.59
CA CYS A 424 6.87 15.73 0.73
C CYS A 424 6.90 14.45 1.58
N GLU A 425 5.78 13.71 1.61
CA GLU A 425 5.69 12.43 2.28
C GLU A 425 6.70 11.43 1.70
N ALA A 426 6.78 11.32 0.36
CA ALA A 426 7.71 10.42 -0.31
C ALA A 426 9.17 10.75 0.03
N LEU A 427 9.56 12.03 0.06
CA LEU A 427 10.90 12.46 0.47
C LEU A 427 11.20 12.12 1.94
N ALA A 428 10.24 12.31 2.83
CA ALA A 428 10.38 11.93 4.23
C ALA A 428 10.60 10.41 4.39
N VAL A 429 9.85 9.61 3.64
CA VAL A 429 10.00 8.15 3.61
C VAL A 429 11.37 7.74 3.06
N GLN A 430 11.81 8.34 1.95
CA GLN A 430 13.13 8.07 1.36
C GLN A 430 14.29 8.41 2.32
N GLN A 431 14.21 9.56 3.00
CA GLN A 431 15.20 9.99 3.98
C GLN A 431 15.31 9.01 5.15
N VAL A 432 14.16 8.62 5.73
CA VAL A 432 14.12 7.67 6.85
C VAL A 432 14.60 6.28 6.40
N ALA A 433 14.21 5.82 5.21
CA ALA A 433 14.65 4.54 4.66
C ALA A 433 16.17 4.47 4.49
N LEU A 434 16.80 5.55 4.00
CA LEU A 434 18.25 5.64 3.89
C LEU A 434 18.95 5.61 5.26
N LEU A 435 18.44 6.36 6.23
CA LEU A 435 19.00 6.35 7.59
C LEU A 435 18.88 4.97 8.24
N ARG A 436 17.75 4.28 8.03
CA ARG A 436 17.55 2.91 8.50
C ARG A 436 18.54 1.94 7.83
N PHE A 437 18.70 2.02 6.52
CA PHE A 437 19.66 1.22 5.78
C PHE A 437 21.08 1.40 6.33
N HIS A 438 21.50 2.64 6.53
CA HIS A 438 22.80 2.97 7.11
C HIS A 438 22.96 2.43 8.54
N ASN A 439 21.92 2.56 9.38
CA ASN A 439 21.91 2.02 10.75
C ASN A 439 22.01 0.48 10.81
N ASN A 440 21.59 -0.22 9.75
CA ASN A 440 21.71 -1.67 9.68
C ASN A 440 23.11 -2.14 9.26
N ILE A 441 23.85 -1.32 8.52
CA ILE A 441 25.16 -1.69 7.95
C ILE A 441 26.32 -1.11 8.77
N SER A 442 26.09 -0.03 9.51
CA SER A 442 27.14 0.70 10.21
C SER A 442 26.70 1.20 11.59
N VAL A 443 27.67 1.53 12.43
CA VAL A 443 27.42 2.10 13.76
C VAL A 443 26.93 3.54 13.59
N PHE A 444 25.66 3.79 13.90
CA PHE A 444 25.02 5.09 13.72
C PHE A 444 24.24 5.52 14.98
N PRO A 445 24.25 6.81 15.36
CA PRO A 445 23.46 7.30 16.49
C PRO A 445 21.95 7.13 16.25
N LEU A 446 21.34 6.21 16.99
CA LEU A 446 19.90 5.92 16.93
C LEU A 446 19.02 7.15 17.26
N VAL A 447 19.56 8.12 18.00
CA VAL A 447 18.87 9.37 18.33
C VAL A 447 18.51 10.14 17.06
N THR A 448 19.42 10.23 16.09
CA THR A 448 19.20 10.95 14.83
C THR A 448 18.09 10.30 14.00
N LEU A 449 18.11 8.98 13.87
CA LEU A 449 17.07 8.23 13.17
C LEU A 449 15.70 8.42 13.84
N ARG A 450 15.64 8.32 15.17
CA ARG A 450 14.39 8.52 15.94
C ARG A 450 13.85 9.95 15.82
N GLN A 451 14.71 10.97 15.94
CA GLN A 451 14.30 12.38 15.82
C GLN A 451 13.77 12.67 14.41
N THR A 452 14.46 12.21 13.38
CA THR A 452 14.02 12.38 11.99
C THR A 452 12.68 11.71 11.76
N LEU A 453 12.51 10.49 12.27
CA LEU A 453 11.27 9.73 12.10
C LEU A 453 10.09 10.32 12.87
N THR A 454 10.30 10.74 14.12
CA THR A 454 9.25 11.38 14.93
C THR A 454 8.85 12.75 14.36
N SER A 455 9.81 13.52 13.83
CA SER A 455 9.53 14.76 13.08
C SER A 455 8.72 14.47 11.81
N ALA A 456 9.14 13.51 10.99
CA ALA A 456 8.42 13.10 9.78
C ALA A 456 6.98 12.63 10.07
N LEU A 457 6.79 11.81 11.10
CA LEU A 457 5.46 11.33 11.53
C LEU A 457 4.58 12.41 12.14
N SER A 458 5.17 13.43 12.76
CA SER A 458 4.40 14.58 13.25
C SER A 458 3.87 15.45 12.09
N ALA A 459 4.61 15.53 10.98
CA ALA A 459 4.19 16.23 9.77
C ALA A 459 3.24 15.39 8.91
N TRP A 460 3.47 14.07 8.82
CA TRP A 460 2.76 13.13 7.94
C TRP A 460 2.19 11.92 8.73
N PRO A 461 1.22 12.14 9.63
CA PRO A 461 0.72 11.11 10.55
C PRO A 461 -0.10 10.02 9.86
N SER A 462 -0.58 10.22 8.63
CA SER A 462 -1.32 9.20 7.87
C SER A 462 -0.41 8.23 7.09
N SER A 463 0.91 8.45 7.09
CA SER A 463 1.86 7.66 6.30
C SER A 463 2.12 6.28 6.90
N ALA A 464 1.53 5.24 6.31
CA ALA A 464 1.75 3.86 6.75
C ALA A 464 3.23 3.42 6.67
N PRO A 465 4.01 3.71 5.59
CA PRO A 465 5.41 3.31 5.53
C PRO A 465 6.28 3.87 6.67
N LEU A 466 6.05 5.12 7.08
CA LEU A 466 6.76 5.72 8.21
C LEU A 466 6.43 5.02 9.53
N TRP A 467 5.15 4.70 9.76
CA TRP A 467 4.74 3.96 10.95
C TRP A 467 5.29 2.53 10.99
N CYS A 468 5.35 1.84 9.84
CA CYS A 468 5.99 0.53 9.74
C CYS A 468 7.46 0.59 10.17
N ILE A 469 8.21 1.60 9.68
CA ILE A 469 9.61 1.79 10.09
C ILE A 469 9.71 2.11 11.58
N TYR A 470 8.81 2.94 12.12
CA TYR A 470 8.78 3.31 13.53
C TYR A 470 8.53 2.12 14.45
N LEU A 471 7.52 1.30 14.14
CA LEU A 471 7.24 0.09 14.91
C LEU A 471 8.43 -0.86 14.93
N GLN A 472 9.08 -1.08 13.79
CA GLN A 472 10.23 -1.98 13.71
C GLN A 472 11.38 -1.47 14.58
N LEU A 473 11.70 -0.18 14.52
CA LEU A 473 12.73 0.42 15.36
C LEU A 473 12.38 0.29 16.85
N GLU A 474 11.15 0.63 17.25
CA GLU A 474 10.78 0.56 18.66
C GLU A 474 10.68 -0.89 19.18
N ASN A 475 10.34 -1.86 18.32
CA ASN A 475 10.39 -3.28 18.66
C ASN A 475 11.82 -3.79 18.86
N HIS A 476 12.79 -3.31 18.07
CA HIS A 476 14.19 -3.69 18.24
C HIS A 476 14.83 -3.14 19.53
N TYR A 477 14.40 -1.96 19.99
CA TYR A 477 15.04 -1.25 21.11
C TYR A 477 14.17 -1.12 22.37
N HIS A 478 12.96 -1.69 22.36
CA HIS A 478 12.05 -1.85 23.51
C HIS A 478 11.72 -0.58 24.33
N SER A 479 11.65 0.61 23.72
CA SER A 479 11.38 1.87 24.44
C SER A 479 9.89 2.20 24.59
N ALA A 480 9.13 1.32 25.25
CA ALA A 480 7.66 1.42 25.31
C ALA A 480 7.15 2.75 25.91
N GLY A 481 7.75 3.27 26.98
CA GLY A 481 7.32 4.53 27.59
C GLY A 481 7.44 5.73 26.66
N ARG A 482 8.49 5.77 25.82
CA ARG A 482 8.68 6.81 24.82
C ARG A 482 7.68 6.67 23.68
N ALA A 483 7.53 5.44 23.17
CA ALA A 483 6.58 5.16 22.10
C ALA A 483 5.15 5.56 22.49
N ARG A 484 4.72 5.21 23.71
CA ARG A 484 3.42 5.61 24.26
C ARG A 484 3.19 7.12 24.29
N ARG A 485 4.19 7.89 24.75
CA ARG A 485 4.10 9.35 24.78
C ARG A 485 4.00 9.93 23.37
N PHE A 486 4.76 9.37 22.44
CA PHE A 486 4.75 9.82 21.05
C PHE A 486 3.42 9.50 20.37
N PHE A 487 2.92 8.27 20.47
CA PHE A 487 1.60 7.91 19.95
C PHE A 487 0.50 8.82 20.52
N HIS A 488 0.49 9.04 21.83
CA HIS A 488 -0.48 9.93 22.46
C HIS A 488 -0.39 11.38 21.95
N ALA A 489 0.83 11.89 21.73
CA ALA A 489 1.01 13.24 21.17
C ALA A 489 0.43 13.34 19.75
N VAL A 490 0.69 12.34 18.90
CA VAL A 490 0.20 12.34 17.51
C VAL A 490 -1.31 12.09 17.42
N THR A 491 -1.88 11.20 18.24
CA THR A 491 -3.31 10.87 18.18
C THR A 491 -4.21 11.95 18.78
N ARG A 492 -3.71 12.76 19.71
CA ARG A 492 -4.48 13.85 20.33
C ARG A 492 -4.89 14.91 19.30
N ASP A 493 -3.98 15.23 18.39
CA ASP A 493 -4.13 16.37 17.48
C ASP A 493 -4.53 15.90 16.05
N ASN A 494 -4.86 14.61 15.87
CA ASN A 494 -5.13 14.01 14.56
C ASN A 494 -6.40 13.15 14.51
N SER A 495 -7.22 13.35 13.47
CA SER A 495 -8.47 12.62 13.22
C SER A 495 -8.29 11.28 12.47
N SER A 496 -7.10 11.01 11.93
CA SER A 496 -6.79 9.77 11.19
C SER A 496 -6.80 8.55 12.11
N VAL A 497 -7.30 7.43 11.57
CA VAL A 497 -7.32 6.13 12.26
C VAL A 497 -5.94 5.48 12.23
N THR A 498 -5.10 5.82 11.25
CA THR A 498 -3.80 5.18 11.02
C THR A 498 -2.89 5.19 12.25
N PRO A 499 -2.59 6.34 12.91
CA PRO A 499 -1.78 6.35 14.13
C PRO A 499 -2.34 5.49 15.26
N ARG A 500 -3.68 5.42 15.39
CA ARG A 500 -4.35 4.65 16.45
C ARG A 500 -4.20 3.15 16.22
N LEU A 501 -4.34 2.68 14.97
CA LEU A 501 -4.08 1.29 14.62
C LEU A 501 -2.63 0.89 14.91
N PHE A 502 -1.67 1.69 14.49
CA PHE A 502 -0.25 1.41 14.75
C PHE A 502 0.06 1.42 16.25
N ALA A 503 -0.58 2.28 17.04
CA ALA A 503 -0.45 2.25 18.50
C ALA A 503 -0.98 0.95 19.12
N ILE A 504 -2.15 0.46 18.64
CA ILE A 504 -2.73 -0.82 19.07
C ILE A 504 -1.78 -1.98 18.73
N VAL A 505 -1.30 -2.03 17.49
CA VAL A 505 -0.39 -3.07 17.00
C VAL A 505 0.92 -3.07 17.78
N ALA A 506 1.47 -1.89 18.11
CA ALA A 506 2.67 -1.77 18.94
C ALA A 506 2.51 -2.45 20.31
N GLU A 507 1.40 -2.18 20.99
CA GLU A 507 1.12 -2.78 22.31
C GLU A 507 0.77 -4.26 22.20
N GLN A 508 0.09 -4.70 21.13
CA GLN A 508 -0.18 -6.12 20.87
C GLN A 508 1.10 -6.91 20.62
N GLN A 509 2.01 -6.41 19.77
CA GLN A 509 3.32 -7.04 19.52
C GLN A 509 4.16 -7.09 20.80
N ARG A 510 4.13 -6.02 21.61
CA ARG A 510 4.77 -6.01 22.93
C ARG A 510 4.19 -7.07 23.85
N LYS A 511 2.86 -7.21 23.92
CA LYS A 511 2.21 -8.26 24.71
C LYS A 511 2.65 -9.64 24.25
N GLN A 512 2.63 -9.91 22.94
CA GLN A 512 3.09 -11.19 22.38
C GLN A 512 4.54 -11.52 22.77
N LEU A 513 5.44 -10.54 22.74
CA LEU A 513 6.84 -10.71 23.16
C LEU A 513 6.96 -11.05 24.66
N VAL A 514 6.19 -10.36 25.51
CA VAL A 514 6.17 -10.61 26.96
C VAL A 514 5.61 -12.00 27.25
N ASP A 515 4.46 -12.33 26.68
CA ASP A 515 3.79 -13.64 26.82
C ASP A 515 4.69 -14.78 26.29
N ALA A 516 5.49 -14.54 25.24
CA ALA A 516 6.47 -15.50 24.73
C ALA A 516 7.67 -15.67 25.67
N ALA A 517 8.21 -14.58 26.20
CA ALA A 517 9.32 -14.63 27.16
C ALA A 517 8.93 -15.42 28.42
N GLN A 518 7.73 -15.21 28.96
CA GLN A 518 7.26 -15.92 30.14
C GLN A 518 7.08 -17.41 29.91
N ARG A 519 6.48 -17.79 28.77
CA ARG A 519 6.35 -19.20 28.38
C ARG A 519 7.72 -19.88 28.22
N SER A 520 8.77 -19.14 27.87
CA SER A 520 10.14 -19.67 27.75
C SER A 520 10.89 -19.78 29.08
N CYS A 521 10.51 -19.00 30.10
CA CYS A 521 11.18 -18.95 31.40
C CYS A 521 10.66 -19.98 32.42
N CYS A 522 9.93 -21.01 31.97
CA CYS A 522 9.36 -22.07 32.82
C CYS A 522 10.39 -23.02 33.47
N PHE A 523 11.69 -22.66 33.53
CA PHE A 523 12.69 -23.33 34.37
C PHE A 523 13.32 -22.32 35.35
N ASP A 524 12.79 -22.33 36.58
CA ASP A 524 13.43 -22.02 37.87
C ASP A 524 13.82 -20.60 38.32
N LYS A 525 13.48 -19.48 37.64
CA LYS A 525 13.62 -18.15 38.27
C LYS A 525 12.47 -17.19 37.99
N PRO A 526 11.78 -16.64 39.02
CA PRO A 526 10.83 -15.55 38.82
C PRO A 526 11.57 -14.31 38.34
N LEU A 527 11.26 -13.83 37.13
CA LEU A 527 11.75 -12.55 36.62
C LEU A 527 11.10 -11.41 37.44
N PRO A 528 11.86 -10.60 38.21
CA PRO A 528 11.26 -9.68 39.18
C PRO A 528 10.60 -8.40 38.62
N VAL A 529 10.38 -8.23 37.30
CA VAL A 529 10.16 -6.86 36.73
C VAL A 529 9.09 -6.72 35.63
N LEU A 530 8.27 -7.72 35.30
CA LEU A 530 7.18 -7.50 34.33
C LEU A 530 5.82 -7.57 35.00
N PRO A 531 5.29 -6.45 35.56
CA PRO A 531 3.90 -6.40 36.00
C PRO A 531 2.98 -6.51 34.78
N GLU A 532 2.47 -7.71 34.54
CA GLU A 532 1.59 -8.11 33.43
C GLU A 532 0.21 -7.45 33.47
N ASN A 533 -0.21 -6.98 34.65
CA ASN A 533 -1.63 -6.70 34.94
C ASN A 533 -2.19 -5.45 34.23
N GLY A 534 -1.36 -4.74 33.45
CA GLY A 534 -1.71 -3.48 32.78
C GLY A 534 -1.79 -3.51 31.25
N LEU A 535 -1.11 -4.45 30.57
CA LEU A 535 -0.99 -4.38 29.10
C LEU A 535 -2.33 -4.66 28.41
N SER A 536 -3.04 -5.72 28.80
CA SER A 536 -4.35 -6.04 28.23
C SER A 536 -5.38 -4.94 28.49
N ASN A 537 -5.33 -4.33 29.68
CA ASN A 537 -6.16 -3.17 30.03
C ASN A 537 -5.83 -1.95 29.16
N ARG A 538 -4.54 -1.74 28.85
CA ARG A 538 -4.10 -0.64 27.99
C ARG A 538 -4.49 -0.86 26.54
N ILE A 539 -4.30 -2.06 25.99
CA ILE A 539 -4.75 -2.40 24.63
C ILE A 539 -6.25 -2.18 24.50
N ARG A 540 -7.04 -2.64 25.49
CA ARG A 540 -8.48 -2.37 25.54
C ARG A 540 -8.78 -0.87 25.58
N GLY A 541 -8.08 -0.09 26.42
CA GLY A 541 -8.23 1.37 26.46
C GLY A 541 -7.90 2.05 25.13
N LEU A 542 -6.92 1.55 24.38
CA LEU A 542 -6.61 2.04 23.03
C LEU A 542 -7.73 1.72 22.03
N PHE A 543 -8.30 0.52 22.08
CA PHE A 543 -9.47 0.18 21.26
C PHE A 543 -10.67 1.07 21.59
N GLU A 544 -11.04 1.22 22.87
CA GLU A 544 -12.15 2.08 23.30
C GLU A 544 -11.93 3.55 22.88
N SER A 545 -10.71 4.06 23.05
CA SER A 545 -10.36 5.41 22.59
C SER A 545 -10.42 5.55 21.07
N ALA A 546 -10.15 4.49 20.31
CA ALA A 546 -10.15 4.55 18.86
C ALA A 546 -11.58 4.48 18.30
N ILE A 547 -12.42 3.58 18.80
CA ILE A 547 -13.84 3.47 18.37
C ILE A 547 -14.69 4.65 18.82
N ALA A 548 -14.26 5.39 19.85
CA ALA A 548 -14.94 6.63 20.27
C ALA A 548 -14.76 7.79 19.27
N THR A 549 -13.85 7.67 18.31
CA THR A 549 -13.70 8.66 17.23
C THR A 549 -14.59 8.31 16.06
N GLU A 550 -15.13 9.32 15.36
CA GLU A 550 -16.00 9.14 14.18
C GLU A 550 -15.36 8.24 13.13
N MET A 551 -14.11 8.55 12.75
CA MET A 551 -13.38 7.75 11.75
C MET A 551 -13.08 6.33 12.23
N GLY A 552 -12.84 6.14 13.53
CA GLY A 552 -12.59 4.82 14.11
C GLY A 552 -13.85 3.96 14.24
N ALA A 553 -15.00 4.56 14.57
CA ALA A 553 -16.28 3.88 14.62
C ALA A 553 -16.67 3.28 13.26
N HIS A 554 -16.32 3.95 12.17
CA HIS A 554 -16.60 3.47 10.80
C HIS A 554 -15.45 2.65 10.18
N CYS A 555 -14.53 2.13 11.00
CA CYS A 555 -13.39 1.35 10.53
C CYS A 555 -13.59 -0.17 10.77
N PRO A 556 -13.82 -0.99 9.71
CA PRO A 556 -13.97 -2.43 9.85
C PRO A 556 -12.79 -3.13 10.52
N LEU A 557 -11.53 -2.83 10.12
CA LEU A 557 -10.34 -3.45 10.72
C LEU A 557 -10.31 -3.33 12.24
N LEU A 558 -10.67 -2.14 12.74
CA LEU A 558 -10.56 -1.82 14.16
C LEU A 558 -11.50 -2.70 14.98
N TRP A 559 -12.75 -2.86 14.55
CA TRP A 559 -13.72 -3.73 15.19
C TRP A 559 -13.29 -5.20 15.12
N ARG A 560 -12.89 -5.67 13.93
CA ARG A 560 -12.42 -7.05 13.72
C ARG A 560 -11.23 -7.37 14.63
N MET A 561 -10.23 -6.49 14.69
CA MET A 561 -9.08 -6.60 15.59
C MET A 561 -9.49 -6.58 17.07
N TYR A 562 -10.49 -5.79 17.45
CA TYR A 562 -10.92 -5.68 18.84
C TYR A 562 -11.62 -6.95 19.32
N VAL A 563 -12.56 -7.47 18.52
CA VAL A 563 -13.25 -8.73 18.82
C VAL A 563 -12.23 -9.87 18.90
N HIS A 564 -11.32 -9.97 17.93
CA HIS A 564 -10.26 -10.97 17.93
C HIS A 564 -9.35 -10.88 19.16
N PHE A 565 -8.95 -9.67 19.55
CA PHE A 565 -8.17 -9.44 20.76
C PHE A 565 -8.89 -9.92 22.02
N LEU A 566 -10.18 -9.61 22.18
CA LEU A 566 -10.96 -10.06 23.34
C LEU A 566 -11.15 -11.58 23.37
N MET A 567 -11.30 -12.22 22.20
CA MET A 567 -11.32 -13.67 22.09
C MET A 567 -9.99 -14.30 22.51
N SER A 568 -8.85 -13.71 22.10
CA SER A 568 -7.52 -14.16 22.54
C SER A 568 -7.28 -14.06 24.05
N GLU A 569 -8.04 -13.18 24.72
CA GLU A 569 -8.02 -13.00 26.18
C GLU A 569 -9.03 -13.90 26.93
N GLY A 570 -9.77 -14.77 26.21
CA GLY A 570 -10.80 -15.64 26.79
C GLY A 570 -12.07 -14.92 27.23
N LYS A 571 -12.33 -13.69 26.74
CA LYS A 571 -13.48 -12.85 27.15
C LYS A 571 -14.60 -12.89 26.10
N ALA A 572 -15.13 -14.09 25.83
CA ALA A 572 -16.11 -14.34 24.77
C ALA A 572 -17.36 -13.46 24.87
N ASP A 573 -17.98 -13.35 26.06
CA ASP A 573 -19.19 -12.52 26.24
C ASP A 573 -18.95 -11.04 25.89
N LYS A 574 -17.78 -10.52 26.26
CA LYS A 574 -17.41 -9.13 25.93
C LYS A 574 -17.12 -8.98 24.46
N ALA A 575 -16.46 -9.95 23.84
CA ALA A 575 -16.19 -9.97 22.41
C ALA A 575 -17.51 -9.93 21.61
N ARG A 576 -18.51 -10.73 22.02
CA ARG A 576 -19.85 -10.73 21.45
C ARG A 576 -20.57 -9.37 21.62
N GLY A 577 -20.48 -8.76 22.81
CA GLY A 577 -21.02 -7.42 23.03
C GLY A 577 -20.37 -6.35 22.12
N ILE A 578 -19.05 -6.42 21.94
CA ILE A 578 -18.32 -5.53 21.01
C ILE A 578 -18.68 -5.80 19.55
N PHE A 579 -18.93 -7.06 19.18
CA PHE A 579 -19.41 -7.41 17.84
C PHE A 579 -20.73 -6.69 17.51
N TYR A 580 -21.77 -6.80 18.36
CA TYR A 580 -23.04 -6.09 18.11
C TYR A 580 -22.88 -4.57 18.16
N LYS A 581 -22.01 -4.03 19.02
CA LYS A 581 -21.68 -2.59 19.01
C LYS A 581 -21.03 -2.18 17.69
N GLY A 582 -20.18 -3.02 17.11
CA GLY A 582 -19.62 -2.85 15.77
C GLY A 582 -20.70 -2.83 14.70
N LEU A 583 -21.65 -3.77 14.73
CA LEU A 583 -22.76 -3.84 13.77
C LEU A 583 -23.63 -2.57 13.74
N GLN A 584 -23.78 -1.87 14.88
CA GLN A 584 -24.49 -0.59 14.91
C GLN A 584 -23.78 0.51 14.08
N ASN A 585 -22.46 0.42 13.91
CA ASN A 585 -21.66 1.43 13.21
C ASN A 585 -21.26 1.02 11.78
N ILE A 586 -21.08 -0.28 11.54
CA ILE A 586 -20.63 -0.86 10.26
C ILE A 586 -21.43 -2.12 9.87
N PRO A 587 -22.77 -2.02 9.71
CA PRO A 587 -23.63 -3.18 9.44
C PRO A 587 -23.32 -3.88 8.11
N TRP A 588 -22.69 -3.17 7.16
CA TRP A 588 -22.40 -3.66 5.81
C TRP A 588 -21.05 -4.39 5.68
N ALA A 589 -20.27 -4.47 6.75
CA ALA A 589 -18.95 -5.09 6.74
C ALA A 589 -19.07 -6.61 6.90
N LYS A 590 -19.36 -7.33 5.80
CA LYS A 590 -19.51 -8.81 5.79
C LYS A 590 -18.38 -9.55 6.50
N GLY A 591 -17.14 -9.07 6.39
CA GLY A 591 -15.98 -9.66 7.07
C GLY A 591 -16.11 -9.75 8.61
N LEU A 592 -16.87 -8.85 9.23
CA LEU A 592 -17.13 -8.89 10.68
C LEU A 592 -18.07 -10.05 11.05
N TYR A 593 -19.05 -10.38 10.20
CA TYR A 593 -19.93 -11.54 10.38
C TYR A 593 -19.17 -12.84 10.15
N MET A 594 -18.29 -12.89 9.13
CA MET A 594 -17.43 -14.04 8.88
C MET A 594 -16.54 -14.34 10.11
N ASP A 595 -15.98 -13.29 10.72
CA ASP A 595 -15.20 -13.45 11.96
C ASP A 595 -16.09 -13.98 13.10
N ALA A 596 -17.32 -13.46 13.25
CA ALA A 596 -18.24 -13.90 14.28
C ALA A 596 -18.64 -15.38 14.13
N VAL A 597 -18.91 -15.85 12.91
CA VAL A 597 -19.16 -17.27 12.63
C VAL A 597 -17.97 -18.14 13.04
N GLN A 598 -16.74 -17.66 12.79
CA GLN A 598 -15.53 -18.39 13.20
C GLN A 598 -15.38 -18.43 14.73
N MET A 599 -15.72 -17.35 15.42
CA MET A 599 -15.47 -17.18 16.86
C MET A 599 -16.62 -17.69 17.75
N PHE A 600 -17.85 -17.74 17.24
CA PHE A 600 -19.07 -18.13 17.95
C PHE A 600 -19.91 -19.11 17.08
N PRO A 601 -19.40 -20.32 16.79
CA PRO A 601 -20.03 -21.26 15.87
C PRO A 601 -21.44 -21.69 16.29
N GLU A 602 -21.77 -21.63 17.59
CA GLU A 602 -23.08 -21.92 18.15
C GLU A 602 -24.17 -20.91 17.73
N HIS A 603 -23.78 -19.73 17.25
CA HIS A 603 -24.69 -18.65 16.84
C HIS A 603 -24.79 -18.48 15.31
N LEU A 604 -24.39 -19.51 14.53
CA LEU A 604 -24.39 -19.45 13.06
C LEU A 604 -25.72 -18.98 12.46
N GLN A 605 -26.84 -19.58 12.89
CA GLN A 605 -28.18 -19.21 12.40
C GLN A 605 -28.46 -17.73 12.61
N GLU A 606 -28.23 -17.25 13.84
CA GLU A 606 -28.45 -15.85 14.21
C GLU A 606 -27.65 -14.89 13.33
N PHE A 607 -26.39 -15.21 13.04
CA PHE A 607 -25.56 -14.33 12.21
C PHE A 607 -25.99 -14.33 10.74
N ILE A 608 -26.48 -15.45 10.23
CA ILE A 608 -27.00 -15.55 8.87
C ILE A 608 -28.32 -14.79 8.74
N ASP A 609 -29.22 -14.96 9.72
CA ASP A 609 -30.48 -14.20 9.77
C ASP A 609 -30.20 -12.69 9.82
N LEU A 610 -29.20 -12.25 10.60
CA LEU A 610 -28.77 -10.86 10.63
C LEU A 610 -28.20 -10.38 9.29
N MET A 611 -27.41 -11.19 8.59
CA MET A 611 -26.91 -10.84 7.25
C MET A 611 -28.07 -10.68 6.27
N THR A 612 -29.04 -11.59 6.29
CA THR A 612 -30.26 -11.51 5.47
C THR A 612 -31.09 -10.28 5.80
N GLU A 613 -31.30 -9.96 7.09
CA GLU A 613 -32.03 -8.75 7.53
C GLU A 613 -31.35 -7.46 7.04
N LYS A 614 -30.01 -7.47 6.96
CA LYS A 614 -29.23 -6.35 6.44
C LYS A 614 -29.01 -6.40 4.93
N GLU A 615 -29.73 -7.26 4.20
CA GLU A 615 -29.64 -7.40 2.75
C GLU A 615 -28.19 -7.65 2.28
N LEU A 616 -27.38 -8.28 3.13
CA LEU A 616 -26.05 -8.73 2.75
C LEU A 616 -26.19 -10.00 1.94
N ARG A 617 -25.67 -9.95 0.72
CA ARG A 617 -25.62 -11.09 -0.17
C ARG A 617 -24.99 -12.32 0.51
N LEU A 618 -25.72 -13.45 0.50
CA LEU A 618 -25.25 -14.76 0.94
C LEU A 618 -25.02 -15.65 -0.28
N ARG A 619 -24.00 -16.51 -0.25
CA ARG A 619 -23.71 -17.47 -1.34
C ARG A 619 -24.12 -18.89 -1.00
N LEU A 620 -24.25 -19.18 0.29
CA LEU A 620 -24.68 -20.46 0.81
C LEU A 620 -25.76 -20.21 1.88
N PRO A 621 -27.04 -20.33 1.50
CA PRO A 621 -28.15 -20.43 2.46
C PRO A 621 -27.97 -21.64 3.39
N LEU A 622 -28.61 -21.60 4.57
CA LEU A 622 -28.46 -22.67 5.56
C LEU A 622 -29.15 -23.96 5.16
N GLU A 623 -30.26 -23.85 4.43
CA GLU A 623 -31.01 -24.96 3.90
C GLU A 623 -30.15 -25.78 2.94
N GLU A 624 -29.37 -25.09 2.10
CA GLU A 624 -28.45 -25.72 1.17
C GLU A 624 -27.24 -26.33 1.88
N LEU A 625 -26.73 -25.66 2.91
CA LEU A 625 -25.66 -26.23 3.75
C LEU A 625 -26.09 -27.56 4.38
N ASP A 626 -27.33 -27.65 4.84
CA ASP A 626 -27.84 -28.87 5.47
C ASP A 626 -27.90 -30.02 4.46
N ILE A 627 -28.34 -29.76 3.22
CA ILE A 627 -28.30 -30.74 2.12
C ILE A 627 -26.86 -31.20 1.85
N LEU A 628 -25.91 -30.26 1.76
CA LEU A 628 -24.49 -30.58 1.49
C LEU A 628 -23.81 -31.41 2.59
N LEU A 629 -24.38 -31.40 3.81
CA LEU A 629 -23.90 -32.19 4.96
C LEU A 629 -24.63 -33.53 5.13
N GLU A 630 -25.84 -33.67 4.57
CA GLU A 630 -26.63 -34.90 4.60
C GLU A 630 -26.19 -35.91 3.51
N ASP A 631 -25.82 -35.42 2.33
CA ASP A 631 -25.19 -36.21 1.26
C ASP A 631 -23.74 -36.59 1.57
#